data_AF-A0A553AJX7-F1
#
_entry.id   AF-A0A553AJX7-F1
#
_cell.length_a   1.000
_cell.length_b   1.000
_cell.length_c   1.000
_cell.angle_alpha   90.00
_cell.angle_beta   90.00
_cell.angle_gamma   90.00
#
_symmetry.space_group_name_H-M   'P 1'
#
loop_
_entity.id
_entity.type
_entity.pdbx_description
1 polymer ?
#
loop_
_entity_poly.entity_id
_entity_poly.type
_entity_poly.pdbx_seq_one_letter_code
_entity_poly.pdbx_strand_id
1 'polypeptide(L)'
;MKIKIIGIIACFLFFTSIVHSQESLGKKELDSVIRVCVKKIDKEETVENMRWSANMMERVTKINNCWTSNYYLCYFYLLVAMESKTSEEKDVYCNSFFKIYSIAENFAKTNQEKSELLTLKAFLKIDVLISDPIKHGKDLSGEILQLFNEAMVLYPKNPRAIYLNAVFKSGMANFFNTKDNYCNSFLLANKIFVKDFVEKDTYLMPLWGAEHNSSLLIKCYGSDDKNAQKEAPAK
;
A
#
# COMPACT_ATOMS: atom_id res chain seq x y z
N MET A 1 11.98 -43.80 -36.01
CA MET A 1 12.41 -43.05 -34.80
C MET A 1 12.20 -41.53 -34.92
N LYS A 2 12.56 -40.88 -36.04
CA LYS A 2 12.43 -39.41 -36.23
C LYS A 2 11.01 -38.84 -36.14
N ILE A 3 9.98 -39.55 -36.61
CA ILE A 3 8.57 -39.09 -36.59
C ILE A 3 8.01 -38.99 -35.16
N LYS A 4 8.38 -39.92 -34.25
CA LYS A 4 7.95 -39.88 -32.84
C LYS A 4 8.58 -38.71 -32.08
N ILE A 5 9.82 -38.32 -32.43
CA ILE A 5 10.52 -37.19 -31.78
C ILE A 5 9.90 -35.85 -32.20
N ILE A 6 9.52 -35.68 -33.46
CA ILE A 6 8.85 -34.46 -33.95
C ILE A 6 7.48 -34.27 -33.28
N GLY A 7 6.71 -35.35 -33.09
CA GLY A 7 5.42 -35.31 -32.38
C GLY A 7 5.55 -34.90 -30.90
N ILE A 8 6.61 -35.35 -30.21
CA ILE A 8 6.87 -34.98 -28.80
C ILE A 8 7.26 -33.51 -28.67
N ILE A 9 8.10 -32.99 -29.59
CA ILE A 9 8.51 -31.58 -29.60
C ILE A 9 7.32 -30.66 -29.90
N ALA A 10 6.44 -31.05 -30.83
CA ALA A 10 5.23 -30.29 -31.15
C ALA A 10 4.24 -30.23 -29.98
N CYS A 11 4.02 -31.34 -29.26
CA CYS A 11 3.19 -31.34 -28.04
C CYS A 11 3.77 -30.45 -26.93
N PHE A 12 5.08 -30.41 -26.76
CA PHE A 12 5.73 -29.58 -25.74
C PHE A 12 5.57 -28.07 -26.04
N LEU A 13 5.71 -27.67 -27.31
CA LEU A 13 5.52 -26.29 -27.75
C LEU A 13 4.06 -25.81 -27.64
N PHE A 14 3.09 -26.69 -27.90
CA PHE A 14 1.67 -26.38 -27.67
C PHE A 14 1.36 -26.24 -26.18
N PHE A 15 1.91 -27.10 -25.33
CA PHE A 15 1.68 -27.06 -23.88
C PHE A 15 2.22 -25.78 -23.24
N THR A 16 3.44 -25.35 -23.61
CA THR A 16 4.02 -24.09 -23.09
C THR A 16 3.21 -22.86 -23.50
N SER A 17 2.64 -22.86 -24.70
CA SER A 17 1.84 -21.75 -25.21
C SER A 17 0.52 -21.60 -24.45
N ILE A 18 -0.14 -22.72 -24.13
CA ILE A 18 -1.39 -22.72 -23.36
C ILE A 18 -1.15 -22.23 -21.93
N VAL A 19 -0.10 -22.71 -21.26
CA VAL A 19 0.24 -22.30 -19.88
C VAL A 19 0.55 -20.80 -19.81
N HIS A 20 1.34 -20.28 -20.75
CA HIS A 20 1.64 -18.85 -20.81
C HIS A 20 0.38 -17.99 -21.03
N SER A 21 -0.52 -18.45 -21.90
CA SER A 21 -1.78 -17.74 -22.17
C SER A 21 -2.67 -17.66 -20.92
N GLN A 22 -2.76 -18.75 -20.15
CA GLN A 22 -3.53 -18.83 -18.92
C GLN A 22 -2.95 -17.92 -17.81
N GLU A 23 -1.63 -17.90 -17.65
CA GLU A 23 -0.95 -17.00 -16.71
C GLU A 23 -1.19 -15.53 -17.07
N SER A 24 -1.10 -15.18 -18.36
CA SER A 24 -1.35 -13.83 -18.84
C SER A 24 -2.80 -13.38 -18.62
N LEU A 25 -3.77 -14.29 -18.77
CA LEU A 25 -5.18 -14.02 -18.55
C LEU A 25 -5.47 -13.79 -17.06
N GLY A 26 -4.92 -14.65 -16.19
CA GLY A 26 -5.06 -14.49 -14.74
C GLY A 26 -4.48 -13.17 -14.22
N LYS A 27 -3.35 -12.71 -14.77
CA LYS A 27 -2.76 -11.40 -14.44
C LYS A 27 -3.64 -10.22 -14.89
N LYS A 28 -4.31 -10.31 -16.04
CA LYS A 28 -5.28 -9.31 -16.53
C LYS A 28 -6.53 -9.22 -15.68
N GLU A 29 -7.08 -10.37 -15.30
CA GLU A 29 -8.24 -10.40 -14.41
C GLU A 29 -7.89 -9.80 -13.04
N LEU A 30 -6.74 -10.16 -12.47
CA LEU A 30 -6.25 -9.60 -11.20
C LEU A 30 -6.10 -8.07 -11.26
N ASP A 31 -5.39 -7.53 -12.26
CA ASP A 31 -5.21 -6.09 -12.43
C ASP A 31 -6.56 -5.37 -12.59
N SER A 32 -7.47 -5.92 -13.39
CA SER A 32 -8.81 -5.36 -13.57
C SER A 32 -9.57 -5.28 -12.24
N VAL A 33 -9.56 -6.34 -11.44
CA VAL A 33 -10.27 -6.37 -10.15
C VAL A 33 -9.64 -5.37 -9.17
N ILE A 34 -8.31 -5.34 -9.08
CA ILE A 34 -7.59 -4.36 -8.25
C ILE A 34 -8.01 -2.94 -8.61
N ARG A 35 -7.99 -2.57 -9.89
CA ARG A 35 -8.38 -1.22 -10.34
C ARG A 35 -9.82 -0.89 -10.01
N VAL A 36 -10.74 -1.84 -10.16
CA VAL A 36 -12.14 -1.65 -9.78
C VAL A 36 -12.27 -1.40 -8.28
N CYS A 37 -11.60 -2.20 -7.45
CA CYS A 37 -11.62 -2.03 -5.99
C CYS A 37 -11.05 -0.68 -5.56
N VAL A 38 -9.85 -0.33 -6.03
CA VAL A 38 -9.19 0.95 -5.71
C VAL A 38 -10.05 2.13 -6.14
N LYS A 39 -10.51 2.15 -7.41
CA LYS A 39 -11.36 3.24 -7.91
C LYS A 39 -12.67 3.39 -7.14
N LYS A 40 -13.23 2.29 -6.63
CA LYS A 40 -14.48 2.32 -5.85
C LYS A 40 -14.27 3.00 -4.49
N ILE A 41 -13.13 2.75 -3.84
CA ILE A 41 -12.75 3.40 -2.58
C ILE A 41 -12.38 4.86 -2.83
N ASP A 42 -11.56 5.15 -3.85
CA ASP A 42 -11.16 6.54 -4.19
C ASP A 42 -12.37 7.43 -4.51
N LYS A 43 -13.40 6.87 -5.16
CA LYS A 43 -14.63 7.61 -5.47
C LYS A 43 -15.48 7.90 -4.24
N GLU A 44 -15.54 6.95 -3.30
CA GLU A 44 -16.40 7.01 -2.14
C GLU A 44 -15.79 6.18 -1.00
N GLU A 45 -15.11 6.88 -0.09
CA GLU A 45 -14.37 6.30 1.01
C GLU A 45 -15.32 5.87 2.14
N THR A 46 -15.99 4.73 1.93
CA THR A 46 -16.90 4.11 2.92
C THR A 46 -16.44 2.72 3.31
N VAL A 47 -16.68 2.35 4.57
CA VAL A 47 -16.41 1.00 5.08
C VAL A 47 -17.09 -0.10 4.25
N GLU A 48 -18.26 0.18 3.66
CA GLU A 48 -18.96 -0.78 2.81
C GLU A 48 -18.23 -1.05 1.49
N ASN A 49 -17.71 0.01 0.85
CA ASN A 49 -16.87 -0.13 -0.33
C ASN A 49 -15.56 -0.88 0.00
N MET A 50 -14.96 -0.62 1.17
CA MET A 50 -13.75 -1.33 1.62
C MET A 50 -14.02 -2.82 1.88
N ARG A 51 -15.13 -3.17 2.57
CA ARG A 51 -15.54 -4.57 2.80
C ARG A 51 -15.83 -5.28 1.49
N TRP A 52 -16.52 -4.62 0.56
CA TRP A 52 -16.76 -5.16 -0.77
C TRP A 52 -15.44 -5.48 -1.50
N SER A 53 -14.48 -4.56 -1.46
CA SER A 53 -13.15 -4.74 -2.07
C SER A 53 -12.36 -5.88 -1.43
N ALA A 54 -12.37 -6.01 -0.10
CA ALA A 54 -11.77 -7.14 0.59
C ALA A 54 -12.39 -8.47 0.14
N ASN A 55 -13.73 -8.57 0.13
CA ASN A 55 -14.44 -9.77 -0.31
C ASN A 55 -14.17 -10.15 -1.77
N MET A 56 -14.06 -9.17 -2.66
CA MET A 56 -13.69 -9.41 -4.07
C MET A 56 -12.25 -9.92 -4.17
N MET A 57 -11.32 -9.30 -3.45
CA MET A 57 -9.93 -9.74 -3.45
C MET A 57 -9.72 -11.11 -2.82
N GLU A 58 -10.49 -11.50 -1.79
CA GLU A 58 -10.45 -12.87 -1.26
C GLU A 58 -10.76 -13.91 -2.33
N ARG A 59 -11.79 -13.66 -3.15
CA ARG A 59 -12.19 -14.58 -4.23
C ARG A 59 -11.09 -14.69 -5.29
N VAL A 60 -10.55 -13.56 -5.72
CA VAL A 60 -9.50 -13.53 -6.75
C VAL A 60 -8.19 -14.10 -6.24
N THR A 61 -7.82 -13.87 -4.98
CA THR A 61 -6.58 -14.42 -4.39
C THR A 61 -6.61 -15.95 -4.32
N LYS A 62 -7.79 -16.56 -4.16
CA LYS A 62 -7.96 -18.03 -4.23
C LYS A 62 -7.68 -18.60 -5.63
N ILE A 63 -7.95 -17.82 -6.68
CA ILE A 63 -7.75 -18.22 -8.08
C ILE A 63 -6.32 -17.89 -8.53
N ASN A 64 -5.87 -16.68 -8.21
CA ASN A 64 -4.57 -16.14 -8.58
C ASN A 64 -3.77 -15.82 -7.31
N ASN A 65 -3.21 -16.87 -6.69
CA ASN A 65 -2.45 -16.75 -5.46
C ASN A 65 -0.99 -16.35 -5.76
N CYS A 66 -0.69 -15.07 -5.65
CA CYS A 66 0.64 -14.51 -5.88
C CYS A 66 0.92 -13.35 -4.92
N TRP A 67 2.12 -12.76 -4.96
CA TRP A 67 2.47 -11.65 -4.08
C TRP A 67 1.46 -10.50 -4.19
N THR A 68 1.13 -10.05 -5.41
CA THR A 68 0.25 -8.90 -5.63
C THR A 68 -1.15 -9.12 -5.08
N SER A 69 -1.75 -10.30 -5.30
CA SER A 69 -3.11 -10.55 -4.82
C SER A 69 -3.19 -10.59 -3.29
N ASN A 70 -2.21 -11.24 -2.64
CA ASN A 70 -2.10 -11.24 -1.19
C ASN A 70 -1.79 -9.84 -0.63
N TYR A 71 -0.91 -9.06 -1.27
CA TYR A 71 -0.61 -7.68 -0.88
C TYR A 71 -1.88 -6.81 -0.87
N TYR A 72 -2.67 -6.85 -1.96
CA TYR A 72 -3.89 -6.05 -2.04
C TYR A 72 -4.98 -6.55 -1.09
N LEU A 73 -5.06 -7.86 -0.84
CA LEU A 73 -5.96 -8.40 0.17
C LEU A 73 -5.58 -7.90 1.58
N CYS A 74 -4.29 -7.90 1.93
CA CYS A 74 -3.81 -7.24 3.16
C CYS A 74 -4.21 -5.78 3.20
N TYR A 75 -3.96 -5.03 2.12
CA TYR A 75 -4.31 -3.61 2.07
C TYR A 75 -5.80 -3.36 2.31
N PHE A 76 -6.71 -4.11 1.68
CA PHE A 76 -8.14 -3.92 1.91
C PHE A 76 -8.60 -4.36 3.30
N TYR A 77 -8.03 -5.44 3.86
CA TYR A 77 -8.31 -5.78 5.27
C TYR A 77 -7.84 -4.68 6.23
N LEU A 78 -6.68 -4.08 5.97
CA LEU A 78 -6.19 -2.94 6.74
C LEU A 78 -7.18 -1.77 6.68
N LEU A 79 -7.69 -1.41 5.50
CA LEU A 79 -8.67 -0.33 5.37
C LEU A 79 -9.95 -0.62 6.14
N VAL A 80 -10.46 -1.85 6.08
CA VAL A 80 -11.66 -2.22 6.84
C VAL A 80 -11.38 -2.18 8.35
N ALA A 81 -10.21 -2.64 8.80
CA ALA A 81 -9.84 -2.57 10.22
C ALA A 81 -9.81 -1.12 10.74
N MET A 82 -9.28 -0.18 9.95
CA MET A 82 -9.23 1.25 10.28
C MET A 82 -10.63 1.86 10.43
N GLU A 83 -11.56 1.48 9.57
CA GLU A 83 -12.94 2.01 9.54
C GLU A 83 -13.94 1.15 10.35
N SER A 84 -13.46 0.14 11.08
CA SER A 84 -14.31 -0.74 11.87
C SER A 84 -14.95 0.01 13.03
N LYS A 85 -16.26 -0.18 13.22
CA LYS A 85 -17.04 0.54 14.24
C LYS A 85 -16.98 -0.11 15.62
N THR A 86 -16.58 -1.38 15.69
CA THR A 86 -16.46 -2.13 16.95
C THR A 86 -15.08 -2.75 17.08
N SER A 87 -14.65 -2.99 18.32
CA SER A 87 -13.40 -3.67 18.64
C SER A 87 -13.36 -5.08 18.05
N GLU A 88 -14.47 -5.80 18.12
CA GLU A 88 -14.55 -7.20 17.65
C GLU A 88 -14.35 -7.28 16.14
N GLU A 89 -14.96 -6.36 15.39
CA GLU A 89 -14.77 -6.30 13.94
C GLU A 89 -13.33 -5.95 13.59
N LYS A 90 -12.76 -4.94 14.26
CA LYS A 90 -11.37 -4.54 14.07
C LYS A 90 -10.41 -5.72 14.30
N ASP A 91 -10.62 -6.47 15.37
CA ASP A 91 -9.80 -7.65 15.70
C ASP A 91 -9.91 -8.74 14.62
N VAL A 92 -11.10 -8.97 14.07
CA VAL A 92 -11.29 -9.93 12.96
C VAL A 92 -10.46 -9.55 11.73
N TYR A 93 -10.50 -8.28 11.33
CA TYR A 93 -9.75 -7.83 10.15
C TYR A 93 -8.24 -7.70 10.41
N CYS A 94 -7.82 -7.31 11.61
CA CYS A 94 -6.41 -7.35 12.02
C CYS A 94 -5.85 -8.78 11.97
N ASN A 95 -6.57 -9.76 12.50
CA ASN A 95 -6.17 -11.16 12.45
C ASN A 95 -6.12 -11.69 11.01
N SER A 96 -7.10 -11.32 10.19
CA SER A 96 -7.15 -11.69 8.77
C SER A 96 -5.99 -11.07 7.99
N PHE A 97 -5.67 -9.80 8.26
CA PHE A 97 -4.49 -9.13 7.73
C PHE A 97 -3.22 -9.93 8.05
N PHE A 98 -2.94 -10.25 9.32
CA PHE A 98 -1.70 -10.94 9.67
C PHE A 98 -1.60 -12.35 9.08
N LYS A 99 -2.73 -13.04 8.94
CA LYS A 99 -2.77 -14.35 8.26
C LYS A 99 -2.36 -14.24 6.80
N ILE A 100 -2.92 -13.28 6.05
CA ILE A 100 -2.56 -13.07 4.64
C ILE A 100 -1.16 -12.47 4.49
N TYR A 101 -0.76 -11.61 5.44
CA TYR A 101 0.56 -10.98 5.45
C TYR A 101 1.67 -12.03 5.47
N SER A 102 1.59 -13.04 6.34
CA SER A 102 2.55 -14.14 6.39
C SER A 102 2.61 -14.93 5.07
N ILE A 103 1.48 -15.04 4.35
CA ILE A 103 1.46 -15.66 3.01
C ILE A 103 2.17 -14.74 2.01
N ALA A 104 1.86 -13.45 2.01
CA ALA A 104 2.47 -12.46 1.13
C ALA A 104 4.00 -12.39 1.32
N GLU A 105 4.49 -12.48 2.56
CA GLU A 105 5.93 -12.52 2.86
C GLU A 105 6.64 -13.68 2.16
N ASN A 106 6.03 -14.87 2.14
CA ASN A 106 6.59 -16.04 1.43
C ASN A 106 6.65 -15.85 -0.09
N PHE A 107 5.74 -15.04 -0.65
CA PHE A 107 5.74 -14.71 -2.08
C PHE A 107 6.67 -13.55 -2.44
N ALA A 108 7.10 -12.73 -1.48
CA ALA A 108 7.90 -11.53 -1.72
C ALA A 108 9.34 -11.89 -2.11
N LYS A 109 9.73 -11.59 -3.34
CA LYS A 109 11.04 -11.94 -3.90
C LYS A 109 11.97 -10.74 -4.00
N THR A 110 11.42 -9.56 -4.27
CA THR A 110 12.19 -8.34 -4.50
C THR A 110 12.25 -7.46 -3.24
N ASN A 111 13.24 -6.58 -3.18
CA ASN A 111 13.32 -5.59 -2.08
C ASN A 111 12.15 -4.60 -2.11
N GLN A 112 11.61 -4.29 -3.30
CA GLN A 112 10.43 -3.44 -3.45
C GLN A 112 9.20 -4.09 -2.83
N GLU A 113 8.94 -5.36 -3.12
CA GLU A 113 7.83 -6.14 -2.55
C GLU A 113 7.93 -6.24 -1.02
N LYS A 114 9.14 -6.52 -0.50
CA LYS A 114 9.39 -6.58 0.95
C LYS A 114 9.19 -5.22 1.62
N SER A 115 9.68 -4.14 1.01
CA SER A 115 9.49 -2.77 1.49
C SER A 115 8.01 -2.39 1.58
N GLU A 116 7.22 -2.74 0.57
CA GLU A 116 5.77 -2.51 0.53
C GLU A 116 5.02 -3.30 1.62
N LEU A 117 5.43 -4.54 1.91
CA LEU A 117 4.86 -5.30 3.04
C LEU A 117 5.19 -4.68 4.40
N LEU A 118 6.45 -4.35 4.67
CA LEU A 118 6.83 -3.66 5.90
C LEU A 118 6.05 -2.36 6.09
N THR A 119 5.79 -1.64 5.00
CA THR A 119 4.96 -0.43 4.98
C THR A 119 3.52 -0.70 5.41
N LEU A 120 2.86 -1.74 4.88
CA LEU A 120 1.51 -2.13 5.31
C LEU A 120 1.46 -2.54 6.80
N LYS A 121 2.47 -3.30 7.26
CA LYS A 121 2.55 -3.71 8.67
C LYS A 121 2.70 -2.51 9.61
N ALA A 122 3.55 -1.55 9.24
CA ALA A 122 3.69 -0.30 9.99
C ALA A 122 2.38 0.49 9.99
N PHE A 123 1.69 0.56 8.85
CA PHE A 123 0.46 1.30 8.71
C PHE A 123 -0.67 0.74 9.60
N LEU A 124 -0.86 -0.58 9.63
CA LEU A 124 -1.82 -1.19 10.55
C LEU A 124 -1.46 -0.91 12.02
N LYS A 125 -0.17 -0.93 12.36
CA LYS A 125 0.29 -0.63 13.72
C LYS A 125 0.05 0.82 14.13
N ILE A 126 0.10 1.77 13.20
CA ILE A 126 -0.35 3.15 13.46
C ILE A 126 -1.81 3.14 13.90
N ASP A 127 -2.68 2.45 13.17
CA ASP A 127 -4.10 2.36 13.47
C ASP A 127 -4.39 1.71 14.85
N VAL A 128 -3.63 0.67 15.22
CA VAL A 128 -3.68 0.10 16.57
C VAL A 128 -3.21 1.12 17.61
N LEU A 129 -2.10 1.83 17.36
CA LEU A 129 -1.56 2.82 18.27
C LEU A 129 -2.56 3.95 18.54
N ILE A 130 -3.18 4.52 17.50
CA ILE A 130 -4.09 5.66 17.65
C ILE A 130 -5.42 5.27 18.33
N SER A 131 -5.75 3.98 18.40
CA SER A 131 -6.95 3.50 19.10
C SER A 131 -6.86 3.69 20.62
N ASP A 132 -5.65 3.62 21.18
CA ASP A 132 -5.35 3.96 22.57
C ASP A 132 -3.86 4.40 22.66
N PRO A 133 -3.55 5.68 22.40
CA PRO A 133 -2.18 6.17 22.36
C PRO A 133 -1.45 6.05 23.70
N ILE A 134 -2.17 6.10 24.82
CA ILE A 134 -1.58 5.99 26.17
C ILE A 134 -1.10 4.55 26.41
N LYS A 135 -1.95 3.58 26.07
CA LYS A 135 -1.65 2.15 26.22
C LYS A 135 -0.60 1.67 25.22
N HIS A 136 -0.71 2.09 23.96
CA HIS A 136 0.06 1.51 22.87
C HIS A 136 1.26 2.35 22.44
N GLY A 137 1.29 3.64 22.76
CA GLY A 137 2.30 4.57 22.24
C GLY A 137 3.72 4.18 22.61
N LYS A 138 3.98 3.83 23.87
CA LYS A 138 5.32 3.45 24.34
C LYS A 138 5.85 2.20 23.61
N ASP A 139 4.99 1.22 23.41
CA ASP A 139 5.39 -0.09 22.88
C ASP A 139 5.47 -0.08 21.35
N LEU A 140 4.53 0.59 20.67
CA LEU A 140 4.43 0.55 19.22
C LEU A 140 5.21 1.65 18.49
N SER A 141 5.49 2.81 19.10
CA SER A 141 6.13 3.93 18.37
C SER A 141 7.51 3.56 17.82
N GLY A 142 8.34 2.90 18.65
CA GLY A 142 9.67 2.46 18.22
C GLY A 142 9.60 1.42 17.10
N GLU A 143 8.67 0.45 17.23
CA GLU A 143 8.46 -0.58 16.21
C GLU A 143 7.99 0.00 14.88
N ILE A 144 7.03 0.93 14.90
CA ILE A 144 6.52 1.59 13.69
C ILE A 144 7.65 2.32 12.97
N LEU A 145 8.47 3.09 13.69
CA LEU A 145 9.63 3.78 13.11
C LEU A 145 10.65 2.82 12.53
N GLN A 146 10.93 1.71 13.23
CA GLN A 146 11.84 0.68 12.75
C GLN A 146 11.34 0.06 11.44
N LEU A 147 10.06 -0.32 11.36
CA LEU A 147 9.46 -0.91 10.16
C LEU A 147 9.56 0.04 8.95
N PHE A 148 9.26 1.33 9.12
CA PHE A 148 9.42 2.29 8.03
C PHE A 148 10.89 2.49 7.63
N ASN A 149 11.80 2.55 8.60
CA ASN A 149 13.23 2.68 8.31
C ASN A 149 13.74 1.46 7.53
N GLU A 150 13.40 0.25 7.95
CA GLU A 150 13.73 -0.99 7.23
C GLU A 150 13.14 -1.00 5.81
N ALA A 151 11.87 -0.59 5.66
CA ALA A 151 11.23 -0.47 4.35
C ALA A 151 12.00 0.48 3.43
N MET A 152 12.41 1.65 3.93
CA MET A 152 13.16 2.64 3.16
C MET A 152 14.62 2.23 2.92
N VAL A 153 15.24 1.43 3.80
CA VAL A 153 16.58 0.85 3.55
C VAL A 153 16.51 -0.19 2.44
N LEU A 154 15.51 -1.07 2.45
CA LEU A 154 15.32 -2.09 1.41
C LEU A 154 15.03 -1.47 0.04
N TYR A 155 14.13 -0.50 0.01
CA TYR A 155 13.76 0.21 -1.21
C TYR A 155 13.57 1.70 -0.93
N PRO A 156 14.63 2.52 -1.08
CA PRO A 156 14.59 3.96 -0.79
C PRO A 156 13.63 4.77 -1.68
N LYS A 157 13.10 4.14 -2.72
CA LYS A 157 12.12 4.73 -3.65
C LYS A 157 10.70 4.25 -3.37
N ASN A 158 10.40 3.69 -2.20
CA ASN A 158 9.03 3.38 -1.81
C ASN A 158 8.30 4.69 -1.40
N PRO A 159 7.41 5.25 -2.23
CA PRO A 159 6.74 6.50 -1.88
C PRO A 159 5.81 6.35 -0.66
N ARG A 160 5.20 5.17 -0.49
CA ARG A 160 4.29 4.86 0.63
C ARG A 160 5.03 4.80 1.96
N ALA A 161 6.21 4.16 2.00
CA ALA A 161 7.04 4.14 3.21
C ALA A 161 7.45 5.57 3.61
N ILE A 162 7.89 6.37 2.63
CA ILE A 162 8.35 7.75 2.86
C ILE A 162 7.21 8.60 3.42
N TYR A 163 6.05 8.62 2.76
CA TYR A 163 4.97 9.51 3.18
C TYR A 163 4.29 9.04 4.45
N LEU A 164 4.06 7.74 4.65
CA LEU A 164 3.41 7.26 5.88
C LEU A 164 4.31 7.42 7.10
N ASN A 165 5.63 7.28 6.95
CA ASN A 165 6.56 7.63 8.01
C ASN A 165 6.48 9.12 8.36
N ALA A 166 6.35 10.00 7.35
CA ALA A 166 6.15 11.43 7.57
C ALA A 166 4.81 11.75 8.25
N VAL A 167 3.72 11.06 7.88
CA VAL A 167 2.42 11.15 8.57
C VAL A 167 2.57 10.76 10.04
N PHE A 168 3.21 9.62 10.31
CA PHE A 168 3.38 9.12 11.67
C PHE A 168 4.21 10.08 12.53
N LYS A 169 5.37 10.52 12.03
CA LYS A 169 6.23 11.47 12.73
C LYS A 169 5.56 12.83 12.94
N SER A 170 4.76 13.29 11.97
CA SER A 170 3.94 14.50 12.14
C SER A 170 2.90 14.34 13.25
N GLY A 171 2.24 13.19 13.33
CA GLY A 171 1.30 12.87 14.41
C GLY A 171 1.99 12.86 15.77
N MET A 172 3.17 12.23 15.87
CA MET A 172 3.97 12.25 17.09
C MET A 172 4.39 13.67 17.51
N ALA A 173 4.88 14.48 16.57
CA ALA A 173 5.30 15.85 16.85
C ALA A 173 4.14 16.69 17.38
N ASN A 174 2.95 16.55 16.77
CA ASN A 174 1.73 17.20 17.26
C ASN A 174 1.34 16.73 18.67
N PHE A 175 1.40 15.42 18.93
CA PHE A 175 1.07 14.85 20.24
C PHE A 175 2.00 15.38 21.36
N PHE A 176 3.29 15.53 21.09
CA PHE A 176 4.27 16.05 22.04
C PHE A 176 4.50 17.56 21.97
N ASN A 177 3.72 18.28 21.15
CA ASN A 177 3.89 19.71 20.89
C ASN A 177 5.32 20.11 20.49
N THR A 178 6.01 19.29 19.69
CA THR A 178 7.34 19.58 19.16
C THR A 178 7.24 20.18 17.76
N LYS A 179 8.25 20.96 17.37
CA LYS A 179 8.34 21.55 16.02
C LYS A 179 9.19 20.65 15.13
N ASP A 180 8.58 20.11 14.08
CA ASP A 180 9.30 19.42 13.01
C ASP A 180 8.55 19.64 11.68
N ASN A 181 9.26 19.66 10.55
CA ASN A 181 8.71 19.92 9.23
C ASN A 181 8.96 18.72 8.30
N TYR A 182 7.88 18.02 7.97
CA TYR A 182 7.91 16.82 7.14
C TYR A 182 7.51 17.05 5.67
N CYS A 183 7.32 18.31 5.26
CA CYS A 183 6.87 18.67 3.91
C CYS A 183 7.82 18.22 2.81
N ASN A 184 9.13 18.16 3.10
CA ASN A 184 10.13 17.62 2.17
C ASN A 184 9.91 16.13 1.88
N SER A 185 9.47 15.35 2.86
CA SER A 185 9.14 13.93 2.67
C SER A 185 7.91 13.75 1.81
N PHE A 186 6.85 14.54 2.03
CA PHE A 186 5.66 14.53 1.16
C PHE A 186 5.98 14.95 -0.27
N LEU A 187 6.84 15.96 -0.45
CA LEU A 187 7.30 16.39 -1.76
C LEU A 187 8.10 15.30 -2.47
N LEU A 188 9.01 14.62 -1.75
CA LEU A 188 9.79 13.51 -2.28
C LEU A 188 8.89 12.34 -2.70
N ALA A 189 7.98 11.91 -1.82
CA ALA A 189 7.02 10.86 -2.14
C ALA A 189 6.16 11.23 -3.36
N ASN A 190 5.73 12.50 -3.46
CA ASN A 190 4.94 12.97 -4.60
C ASN A 190 5.70 12.85 -5.93
N LYS A 191 6.98 13.25 -5.95
CA LYS A 191 7.83 13.11 -7.14
C LYS A 191 7.95 11.65 -7.59
N ILE A 192 8.08 10.73 -6.63
CA ILE A 192 8.17 9.29 -6.92
C ILE A 192 6.82 8.77 -7.43
N PHE A 193 5.69 9.12 -6.80
CA PHE A 193 4.36 8.73 -7.28
C PHE A 193 4.11 9.17 -8.73
N VAL A 194 4.44 10.42 -9.08
CA VAL A 194 4.31 10.93 -10.46
C VAL A 194 5.21 10.15 -11.41
N LYS A 195 6.44 9.86 -11.00
CA LYS A 195 7.38 9.09 -11.81
C LYS A 195 6.85 7.67 -12.08
N ASP A 196 6.41 6.96 -11.04
CA ASP A 196 5.87 5.60 -11.15
C ASP A 196 4.66 5.59 -12.10
N PHE A 197 3.76 6.57 -12.01
CA PHE A 197 2.62 6.69 -12.91
C PHE A 197 3.00 6.81 -14.40
N VAL A 198 4.10 7.51 -14.71
CA VAL A 198 4.56 7.73 -16.09
C VAL A 198 5.28 6.51 -16.67
N GLU A 199 6.02 5.76 -15.86
CA GLU A 199 6.91 4.68 -16.33
C GLU A 199 6.16 3.41 -16.80
N LYS A 200 4.81 3.37 -16.75
CA LYS A 200 3.90 2.30 -17.27
C LYS A 200 4.17 0.86 -16.80
N ASP A 201 5.26 0.59 -16.08
CA ASP A 201 5.63 -0.73 -15.53
C ASP A 201 4.88 -1.04 -14.21
N THR A 202 3.86 -0.24 -13.89
CA THR A 202 3.07 -0.34 -12.66
C THR A 202 1.99 -1.41 -12.69
N TYR A 203 2.02 -2.33 -13.67
CA TYR A 203 0.89 -3.21 -13.99
C TYR A 203 0.41 -4.04 -12.79
N LEU A 204 1.21 -4.18 -11.74
CA LEU A 204 0.82 -4.86 -10.50
C LEU A 204 1.45 -4.21 -9.24
N MET A 205 1.88 -2.95 -9.35
CA MET A 205 2.40 -2.18 -8.22
C MET A 205 1.26 -1.51 -7.44
N PRO A 206 1.48 -1.14 -6.17
CA PRO A 206 0.41 -0.55 -5.36
C PRO A 206 -0.07 0.80 -5.93
N LEU A 207 -1.38 0.98 -6.03
CA LEU A 207 -2.01 2.13 -6.73
C LEU A 207 -2.54 3.22 -5.77
N TRP A 208 -2.37 3.05 -4.46
CA TRP A 208 -2.99 3.91 -3.44
C TRP A 208 -2.03 4.94 -2.82
N GLY A 209 -2.56 5.93 -2.12
CA GLY A 209 -1.77 6.85 -1.29
C GLY A 209 -1.25 8.11 -1.99
N ALA A 210 -1.21 8.13 -3.32
CA ALA A 210 -0.77 9.32 -4.08
C ALA A 210 -1.66 10.55 -3.83
N GLU A 211 -2.99 10.36 -3.80
CA GLU A 211 -3.94 11.44 -3.53
C GLU A 211 -3.83 11.96 -2.08
N HIS A 212 -3.76 11.05 -1.11
CA HIS A 212 -3.58 11.42 0.29
C HIS A 212 -2.27 12.21 0.49
N ASN A 213 -1.14 11.71 -0.04
CA ASN A 213 0.13 12.41 -0.01
C ASN A 213 0.04 13.80 -0.65
N SER A 214 -0.64 13.92 -1.79
CA SER A 214 -0.85 15.19 -2.48
C SER A 214 -1.63 16.19 -1.62
N SER A 215 -2.69 15.74 -0.94
CA SER A 215 -3.48 16.61 -0.05
C SER A 215 -2.66 17.10 1.16
N LEU A 216 -1.80 16.25 1.73
CA LEU A 216 -0.88 16.63 2.81
C LEU A 216 0.18 17.62 2.33
N LEU A 217 0.71 17.42 1.12
CA LEU A 217 1.66 18.32 0.48
C LEU A 217 1.04 19.71 0.23
N ILE A 218 -0.22 19.76 -0.21
CA ILE A 218 -0.94 21.02 -0.38
C ILE A 218 -1.11 21.73 0.97
N LYS A 219 -1.47 21.01 2.04
CA LYS A 219 -1.60 21.61 3.38
C LYS A 219 -0.28 22.22 3.86
N CYS A 220 0.83 21.54 3.60
CA CYS A 220 2.19 22.00 3.91
C CYS A 220 2.53 23.39 3.35
N TYR A 221 2.13 23.69 2.11
CA TYR A 221 2.45 24.96 1.44
C TYR A 221 1.26 25.93 1.34
N GLY A 222 0.04 25.45 1.57
CA GLY A 222 -1.18 26.26 1.58
C GLY A 222 -1.45 26.97 2.91
N SER A 223 -0.78 26.57 4.00
CA SER A 223 -0.83 27.28 5.28
C SER A 223 0.06 28.54 5.34
N ASP A 224 0.97 28.73 4.38
CA ASP A 224 1.88 29.88 4.34
C ASP A 224 1.19 31.19 3.86
N ASP A 225 -0.02 31.11 3.31
CA ASP A 225 -0.73 32.28 2.76
C ASP A 225 -1.38 33.17 3.84
N LYS A 226 -1.36 32.77 5.13
CA LYS A 226 -1.78 33.64 6.24
C LYS A 226 -0.65 34.49 6.83
N ASN A 227 0.60 34.18 6.52
CA ASN A 227 1.76 34.99 6.95
C ASN A 227 2.39 35.80 5.80
N ALA A 228 2.14 35.42 4.53
CA ALA A 228 2.64 36.14 3.36
C ALA A 228 2.02 37.55 3.14
N GLN A 229 0.90 37.87 3.80
CA GLN A 229 0.30 39.22 3.75
C GLN A 229 0.88 40.23 4.77
N LYS A 230 1.86 39.85 5.59
CA LYS A 230 2.50 40.76 6.56
C LYS A 230 3.87 41.30 6.14
N GLU A 231 4.40 40.90 4.99
CA GLU A 231 5.71 41.35 4.49
C GLU A 231 5.67 41.89 3.05
N ALA A 232 4.56 42.51 2.65
CA ALA A 232 4.59 43.41 1.49
C ALA A 232 5.13 44.78 1.94
N PRO A 233 6.25 45.29 1.40
CA PRO A 233 6.71 46.63 1.73
C PRO A 233 5.67 47.63 1.23
N ALA A 234 5.27 48.54 2.13
CA ALA A 234 4.46 49.69 1.77
C ALA A 234 5.12 50.42 0.59
N LYS A 235 4.39 50.52 -0.52
CA LYS A 235 4.66 51.50 -1.57
C LYS A 235 4.08 52.84 -1.15
#